data_AF-A0A2E8VDM6-F1
#
_entry.id   AF-A0A2E8VDM6-F1
#
_cell.length_a   1.000
_cell.length_b   1.000
_cell.length_c   1.000
_cell.angle_alpha   90.00
_cell.angle_beta   90.00
_cell.angle_gamma   90.00
#
_symmetry.space_group_name_H-M   'P 1'
#
loop_
_entity.id
_entity.type
_entity.pdbx_description
1 polymer ?
#
loop_
_entity_poly.entity_id
_entity_poly.type
_entity_poly.pdbx_seq_one_letter_code
_entity_poly.pdbx_strand_id
1 'polypeptide(L)' 'MICIFLCFLGPVVLSQAFKNEEHPYYLPVLFIGLTIMISAISYGAWGILTITRALLEEKNN' A
#
# COMPACT_ATOMS: atom_id res chain seq x y z
N MET A 1 -9.27 5.04 6.44
CA MET A 1 -8.15 5.71 7.14
C MET A 1 -6.86 4.89 7.11
N ILE A 2 -6.87 3.60 7.46
CA ILE A 2 -5.69 2.70 7.44
C ILE A 2 -4.94 2.65 6.09
N CYS A 3 -5.64 2.55 4.95
CA CYS A 3 -5.00 2.51 3.62
C CYS A 3 -4.08 3.71 3.35
N ILE A 4 -4.45 4.90 3.80
CA ILE A 4 -3.67 6.13 3.57
C ILE A 4 -2.33 6.02 4.28
N PHE A 5 -2.31 5.54 5.52
CA PHE A 5 -1.06 5.30 6.25
C PHE A 5 -0.17 4.29 5.55
N LEU A 6 -0.74 3.20 5.02
CA LEU A 6 0.04 2.19 4.28
C LEU A 6 0.67 2.76 3.00
N CYS A 7 -0.01 3.68 2.30
CA CYS A 7 0.53 4.33 1.09
C CYS A 7 1.77 5.19 1.36
N PHE A 8 1.92 5.75 2.56
CA PHE A 8 3.13 6.49 2.94
C PHE A 8 4.17 5.60 3.61
N LEU A 9 3.72 4.66 4.45
CA LEU A 9 4.60 3.81 5.24
C LEU A 9 5.33 2.78 4.36
N GLY A 10 4.67 2.19 3.35
CA GLY A 10 5.29 1.27 2.41
C GLY A 10 6.53 1.85 1.69
N PRO A 11 6.41 2.98 0.97
CA PRO A 11 7.55 3.62 0.32
C PRO A 11 8.64 4.07 1.30
N VAL A 12 8.27 4.56 2.49
CA VAL A 12 9.24 4.97 3.50
C VAL A 12 10.06 3.77 3.97
N VAL A 13 9.42 2.67 4.36
CA VAL A 13 10.11 1.44 4.80
C VAL A 13 10.98 0.86 3.68
N LEU A 14 10.48 0.85 2.45
CA LEU A 14 11.23 0.35 1.30
C LEU A 14 12.45 1.23 0.98
N SER A 15 12.32 2.56 1.07
CA SER A 15 13.44 3.50 0.91
C SER A 15 14.48 3.32 2.02
N GLN A 16 14.06 3.02 3.26
CA GLN A 16 14.99 2.69 4.33
C GLN A 16 15.72 1.37 4.05
N ALA A 17 15.06 0.36 3.49
CA ALA A 17 15.73 -0.89 3.11
C ALA A 17 16.84 -0.64 2.10
N PHE A 18 16.55 0.07 1.01
CA PHE A 18 17.54 0.38 -0.05
C PHE A 18 18.68 1.30 0.41
N LYS A 19 18.49 2.08 1.48
CA LYS A 19 19.57 2.90 2.05
C LYS A 19 20.47 2.13 3.02
N ASN A 20 20.03 0.97 3.50
CA ASN A 20 20.70 0.19 4.55
C ASN A 20 20.99 -1.25 4.06
N GLU A 21 21.43 -1.41 2.81
CA GLU A 21 21.67 -2.72 2.18
C GLU A 21 22.75 -3.55 2.90
N GLU A 22 23.73 -2.90 3.51
CA GLU A 22 24.83 -3.53 4.25
C GLU A 22 24.39 -4.08 5.63
N HIS A 23 23.16 -3.76 6.07
CA HIS A 23 22.68 -4.17 7.39
C HIS A 23 22.17 -5.61 7.34
N PRO A 24 22.46 -6.47 8.35
CA PRO A 24 21.98 -7.85 8.38
C PRO A 24 20.44 -8.02 8.35
N TYR A 25 19.69 -6.94 8.59
CA TYR A 25 18.22 -6.92 8.52
C TYR A 25 17.67 -6.37 7.20
N TYR A 26 18.52 -6.13 6.19
CA TYR A 26 18.11 -5.64 4.87
C TYR A 26 16.98 -6.48 4.26
N LEU A 27 17.20 -7.79 4.11
CA LEU A 27 16.22 -8.70 3.52
C LEU A 27 14.86 -8.70 4.27
N PRO A 28 14.83 -8.85 5.61
CA PRO A 28 13.59 -8.72 6.38
C PRO A 28 12.83 -7.40 6.13
N VAL A 29 13.52 -6.26 6.18
CA VAL A 29 12.89 -4.94 6.03
C VAL A 29 12.40 -4.73 4.60
N LEU A 30 13.14 -5.22 3.60
CA LEU A 30 12.75 -5.21 2.20
C LEU A 30 11.43 -5.95 1.97
N PHE A 31 11.29 -7.17 2.49
CA PHE A 31 10.05 -7.95 2.36
C PHE A 31 8.88 -7.30 3.10
N ILE A 32 9.12 -6.72 4.28
CA ILE A 32 8.09 -5.96 5.01
C ILE A 32 7.63 -4.75 4.18
N GLY A 33 8.56 -3.96 3.64
CA GLY A 33 8.22 -2.83 2.77
C GLY A 33 7.39 -3.24 1.54
N LEU A 34 7.77 -4.35 0.91
CA LEU A 34 7.07 -4.88 -0.27
C LEU A 34 5.65 -5.37 0.06
N THR A 35 5.47 -6.11 1.15
CA THR A 35 4.15 -6.60 1.57
C THR A 35 3.21 -5.46 1.95
N ILE A 36 3.73 -4.41 2.59
CA ILE A 36 2.97 -3.19 2.91
C ILE A 36 2.57 -2.46 1.62
N MET A 37 3.48 -2.35 0.63
CA MET A 37 3.19 -1.75 -0.67
C MET A 37 2.10 -2.50 -1.44
N ILE A 38 2.19 -3.83 -1.52
CA ILE A 38 1.17 -4.65 -2.19
C ILE A 38 -0.19 -4.43 -1.51
N SER A 39 -0.22 -4.48 -0.18
CA SER A 39 -1.44 -4.25 0.59
C SER A 39 -2.03 -2.86 0.34
N ALA A 40 -1.20 -1.82 0.30
CA ALA A 40 -1.63 -0.45 0.02
C ALA A 40 -2.31 -0.33 -1.35
N ILE A 41 -1.73 -0.94 -2.38
CA ILE A 41 -2.28 -0.94 -3.75
C ILE A 41 -3.60 -1.71 -3.79
N SER A 42 -3.68 -2.88 -3.17
CA SER A 42 -4.91 -3.69 -3.13
C SER A 42 -6.06 -2.94 -2.46
N TYR A 43 -5.83 -2.35 -1.28
CA TYR A 43 -6.86 -1.58 -0.57
C TYR A 43 -7.23 -0.28 -1.31
N GLY A 44 -6.27 0.39 -1.94
CA GLY A 44 -6.51 1.58 -2.74
C GLY A 44 -7.41 1.27 -3.95
N ALA A 45 -7.09 0.20 -4.69
CA ALA A 45 -7.88 -0.24 -5.83
C ALA A 45 -9.29 -0.67 -5.42
N TRP A 46 -9.43 -1.44 -4.34
CA TRP A 46 -10.75 -1.82 -3.81
C TRP A 46 -11.57 -0.62 -3.36
N GLY A 47 -10.95 0.34 -2.65
CA GLY A 47 -11.64 1.56 -2.22
C GLY A 47 -12.20 2.35 -3.40
N ILE A 48 -11.41 2.54 -4.46
CA ILE A 48 -11.86 3.21 -5.68
C ILE A 48 -13.00 2.42 -6.33
N LEU A 49 -12.87 1.11 -6.48
CA LEU A 49 -13.91 0.26 -7.09
C LEU A 49 -15.22 0.32 -6.30
N THR A 50 -15.17 0.32 -4.97
CA THR A 50 -16.36 0.43 -4.12
C THR A 50 -17.07 1.77 -4.32
N ILE A 51 -16.33 2.88 -4.35
CA ILE A 51 -16.91 4.21 -4.58
C ILE A 51 -17.50 4.29 -5.98
N THR A 52 -16.76 3.85 -7.01
CA THR A 52 -17.23 3.85 -8.39
C THR A 52 -18.50 3.02 -8.56
N ARG A 53 -18.57 1.83 -7.95
CA ARG A 53 -19.78 1.00 -7.98
C ARG A 53 -20.96 1.66 -7.29
N ALA A 54 -20.76 2.24 -6.10
CA ALA A 54 -21.82 2.94 -5.38
C ALA A 54 -22.38 4.13 -6.19
N LEU A 55 -21.51 4.90 -6.84
CA LEU A 55 -21.92 6.00 -7.72
C LEU A 55 -22.64 5.52 -8.98
N LEU A 56 -22.22 4.38 -9.55
CA LEU A 56 -22.82 3.85 -10.77
C LEU A 56 -24.19 3.19 -10.50
N GLU A 57 -24.36 2.59 -9.32
CA GLU A 57 -25.62 1.98 -8.88
C GLU A 57 -26.69 3.02 -8.56
N GLU A 58 -26.30 4.16 -7.98
CA GLU A 58 -27.21 5.29 -7.75
C GLU A 58 -27.72 5.90 -9.07
N LYS A 59 -26.88 5.95 -10.11
CA LYS A 59 -27.27 6.47 -11.44
C LYS A 59 -28.29 5.57 -12.19
N ASN A 60 -28.37 4.29 -11.86
CA ASN A 60 -29.17 3.30 -12.60
C ASN A 60 -30.53 2.98 -11.93
N ASN A 61 -30.86 3.64 -10.82
CA ASN A 61 -32.18 3.66 -10.18
C ASN A 61 -32.87 5.00 -10.42
#